data_AF-A0A959S9V6-F1
#
_entry.id   AF-A0A959S9V6-F1
#
_cell.length_a   1.000
_cell.length_b   1.000
_cell.length_c   1.000
_cell.angle_alpha   90.00
_cell.angle_beta   90.00
_cell.angle_gamma   90.00
#
_symmetry.space_group_name_H-M   'P 1'
#
loop_
_entity.id
_entity.type
_entity.pdbx_description
1 polymer ?
#
loop_
_entity_poly.entity_id
_entity_poly.type
_entity_poly.pdbx_seq_one_letter_code
_entity_poly.pdbx_strand_id
1 'polypeptide(L)'
;MTAKLTYRQWYRRVVYFFPFQLLVLHLKKNHFLLLVWLILFGYVTENLGVKYGIPYLFLYPEYYGSVGPLSYMITGFALGGFITAFNLYSYAMHGHRFPFIATIARPFLKFNMNNAVIPAVFILTFLFCSARFQYTKELVPPARIVLHLSGFLAGVLAFLALALLYFTRTNTDIKKLLGRDPDEYRPVEPLMDILGPQHSTPPHRGAERRKATRWLRRQQHSDKWRVETYLTPRGRIMLARSSAHYDKEMLRDVLWQNHINGSIFEVVLVLSFIALGAFSDYRFFSIPAGASAFLFFTMILMIISALYSWLQGWTATLIIGLFLALNILSHSTERFLYDDHAYGLDYTTEPATYDRSTITEMANDTATADADARAMLATLKEWERKNLAITPPGRKPTMVIINTSGGGLRAMLWTLHSMQVSDSLLGGTLMDRTALITGSSGGLIGAAYYRQLYLASESGAPQDRNSLTLLDEVANDMLNPVAFSFVTNDMFIRYRTVKVDEHSYTLDRAHAFERRLNQNTRGLLDVRLGDLAGAEREARIPLLVMSPTSINDGRRLVIGALPMAFLTRITPEAPVFNNGEAEAIEFQRMFAEQGADRLKLTSALRMNATFPYITPIVTLPSRPA
;
A
#
# COMPACT_ATOMS: atom_id res chain seq x y z
N MET A 1 57.54 -14.51 2.84
CA MET A 1 57.86 -13.10 2.59
C MET A 1 56.63 -12.39 2.04
N THR A 2 55.97 -11.55 2.84
CA THR A 2 54.84 -10.72 2.41
C THR A 2 55.39 -9.51 1.66
N ALA A 3 55.42 -9.56 0.33
CA ALA A 3 55.82 -8.42 -0.49
C ALA A 3 54.97 -7.20 -0.14
N LYS A 4 55.61 -6.09 0.29
CA LYS A 4 54.93 -4.81 0.55
C LYS A 4 54.28 -4.34 -0.75
N LEU A 5 52.96 -4.17 -0.71
CA LEU A 5 52.18 -3.65 -1.84
C LEU A 5 52.65 -2.24 -2.18
N THR A 6 52.96 -1.98 -3.45
CA THR A 6 53.22 -0.62 -3.92
C THR A 6 51.94 0.22 -3.81
N TYR A 7 52.04 1.52 -3.50
CA TYR A 7 50.88 2.42 -3.38
C TYR A 7 49.94 2.34 -4.60
N ARG A 8 50.51 2.25 -5.82
CA ARG A 8 49.76 2.06 -7.07
C ARG A 8 48.99 0.74 -7.12
N GLN A 9 49.54 -0.34 -6.59
CA GLN A 9 48.87 -1.64 -6.50
C GLN A 9 47.77 -1.64 -5.44
N TRP A 10 48.01 -0.98 -4.30
CA TRP A 10 47.01 -0.82 -3.25
C TRP A 10 45.81 0.00 -3.74
N TYR A 11 46.04 1.18 -4.33
CA TYR A 11 44.99 2.03 -4.91
C TYR A 11 44.16 1.28 -5.96
N ARG A 12 44.82 0.56 -6.87
CA ARG A 12 44.16 -0.25 -7.89
C ARG A 12 43.29 -1.35 -7.29
N ARG A 13 43.73 -2.00 -6.22
CA ARG A 13 42.95 -3.04 -5.52
C ARG A 13 41.72 -2.48 -4.81
N VAL A 14 41.80 -1.25 -4.30
CA VAL A 14 40.65 -0.55 -3.69
C VAL A 14 39.66 -0.10 -4.76
N VAL A 15 40.14 0.52 -5.83
CA VAL A 15 39.27 0.95 -6.94
C VAL A 15 38.60 -0.25 -7.58
N TYR A 16 39.34 -1.29 -7.97
CA TYR A 16 38.77 -2.50 -8.58
C TYR A 16 38.35 -3.56 -7.54
N PHE A 17 37.95 -3.11 -6.35
CA PHE A 17 37.32 -3.95 -5.34
C PHE A 17 35.88 -4.26 -5.75
N PHE A 18 35.51 -5.53 -5.72
CA PHE A 18 34.25 -5.99 -6.29
C PHE A 18 32.99 -5.28 -5.75
N PRO A 19 32.84 -5.05 -4.43
CA PRO A 19 31.71 -4.27 -3.89
C PRO A 19 31.63 -2.84 -4.42
N PHE A 20 32.77 -2.17 -4.55
CA PHE A 20 32.82 -0.80 -5.10
C PHE A 20 32.44 -0.81 -6.59
N GLN A 21 32.95 -1.78 -7.35
CA GLN A 21 32.62 -1.92 -8.77
C GLN A 21 31.12 -2.24 -8.99
N LEU A 22 30.50 -3.00 -8.09
CA LEU A 22 29.05 -3.24 -8.12
C LEU A 22 28.25 -1.96 -7.81
N LEU A 23 28.70 -1.13 -6.88
CA LEU A 23 28.07 0.17 -6.63
C LEU A 23 28.13 1.08 -7.87
N VAL A 24 29.30 1.17 -8.52
CA VAL A 24 29.47 1.92 -9.77
C VAL A 24 28.59 1.34 -10.90
N LEU A 25 28.48 0.02 -10.99
CA LEU A 25 27.58 -0.65 -11.93
C LEU A 25 26.13 -0.21 -11.69
N HIS A 26 25.68 -0.15 -10.43
CA HIS A 26 24.32 0.28 -10.12
C HIS A 26 24.05 1.71 -10.59
N LEU A 27 24.97 2.63 -10.29
CA LEU A 27 24.90 4.03 -10.72
C LEU A 27 24.89 4.19 -12.24
N LYS A 28 25.65 3.36 -12.96
CA LYS A 28 25.78 3.47 -14.42
C LYS A 28 24.64 2.79 -15.17
N LYS A 29 24.07 1.71 -14.63
CA LYS A 29 23.25 0.76 -15.42
C LYS A 29 21.95 0.31 -14.75
N ASN A 30 21.75 0.52 -13.44
CA ASN A 30 20.55 0.08 -12.70
C ASN A 30 19.77 1.25 -12.08
N HIS A 31 19.45 2.28 -12.88
CA HIS A 31 18.72 3.46 -12.40
C HIS A 31 17.37 3.12 -11.78
N PHE A 32 16.59 2.21 -12.38
CA PHE A 32 15.30 1.77 -11.84
C PHE A 32 15.43 1.21 -10.42
N LEU A 33 16.39 0.33 -10.22
CA LEU A 33 16.59 -0.33 -8.93
C LEU A 33 17.15 0.65 -7.89
N LEU A 34 17.96 1.63 -8.30
CA LEU A 34 18.37 2.72 -7.41
C LEU A 34 17.21 3.62 -7.03
N LEU A 35 16.29 3.91 -7.96
CA LEU A 35 15.06 4.65 -7.66
C LEU A 35 14.23 3.94 -6.58
N VAL A 36 14.07 2.62 -6.68
CA VAL A 36 13.37 1.84 -5.64
C VAL A 36 14.06 1.99 -4.27
N TRP A 37 15.40 1.86 -4.21
CA TRP A 37 16.12 2.08 -2.96
C TRP A 37 15.97 3.52 -2.45
N LEU A 38 16.05 4.54 -3.31
CA LEU A 38 15.89 5.94 -2.94
C LEU A 38 14.51 6.21 -2.34
N ILE A 39 13.45 5.63 -2.91
CA ILE A 39 12.08 5.70 -2.36
C ILE A 39 12.04 5.07 -0.96
N LEU A 40 12.59 3.87 -0.79
CA LEU A 40 12.63 3.18 0.51
C LEU A 40 13.44 3.97 1.56
N PHE A 41 14.60 4.52 1.18
CA PHE A 41 15.37 5.42 2.04
C PHE A 41 14.55 6.67 2.39
N GLY A 42 13.83 7.24 1.42
CA GLY A 42 12.95 8.39 1.62
C GLY A 42 11.87 8.13 2.66
N TYR A 43 11.24 6.95 2.64
CA TYR A 43 10.24 6.55 3.65
C TYR A 43 10.86 6.40 5.04
N VAL A 44 11.97 5.68 5.16
CA VAL A 44 12.62 5.40 6.46
C VAL A 44 13.26 6.64 7.08
N THR A 45 13.77 7.56 6.25
CA THR A 45 14.40 8.81 6.71
C THR A 45 13.40 9.94 6.94
N GLU A 46 12.09 9.68 6.76
CA GLU A 46 11.02 10.68 6.90
C GLU A 46 11.15 11.86 5.91
N ASN A 47 11.79 11.64 4.75
CA ASN A 47 11.88 12.63 3.67
C ASN A 47 10.74 12.51 2.65
N LEU A 48 10.03 11.37 2.64
CA LEU A 48 8.94 11.09 1.71
C LEU A 48 7.71 10.56 2.48
N GLY A 49 6.52 11.03 2.11
CA GLY A 49 5.25 10.47 2.62
C GLY A 49 4.87 10.81 4.06
N VAL A 50 5.56 11.74 4.74
CA VAL A 50 5.31 12.09 6.16
C VAL A 50 3.88 12.56 6.41
N LYS A 51 3.34 13.42 5.55
CA LYS A 51 1.96 13.94 5.67
C LYS A 51 0.90 12.84 5.61
N TYR A 52 1.22 11.71 5.00
CA TYR A 52 0.33 10.57 4.83
C TYR A 52 0.59 9.43 5.84
N GLY A 53 1.53 9.61 6.76
CA GLY A 53 1.86 8.58 7.75
C GLY A 53 2.67 7.40 7.20
N ILE A 54 3.15 7.44 5.94
CA ILE A 54 3.89 6.32 5.33
C ILE A 54 5.11 5.88 6.15
N PRO A 55 5.98 6.79 6.67
CA PRO A 55 7.11 6.38 7.49
C PRO A 55 6.73 5.55 8.72
N TYR A 56 5.56 5.79 9.32
CA TYR A 56 5.08 5.09 10.51
C TYR A 56 4.88 3.59 10.22
N LEU A 57 4.37 3.26 9.03
CA LEU A 57 4.17 1.88 8.57
C LEU A 57 5.47 1.06 8.48
N PHE A 58 6.61 1.73 8.33
CA PHE A 58 7.93 1.10 8.29
C PHE A 58 8.64 1.16 9.65
N LEU A 59 8.63 2.32 10.30
CA LEU A 59 9.42 2.58 11.50
C LEU A 59 8.78 2.01 12.78
N TYR A 60 7.46 1.81 12.78
CA TYR A 60 6.67 1.26 13.88
C TYR A 60 5.57 0.31 13.35
N PRO A 61 5.95 -0.82 12.72
CA PRO A 61 5.02 -1.71 12.03
C PRO A 61 4.08 -2.42 13.00
N GLU A 62 2.77 -2.35 12.73
CA GLU A 62 1.74 -3.02 13.50
C GLU A 62 1.39 -4.41 12.91
N TYR A 63 1.22 -5.40 13.80
CA TYR A 63 0.62 -6.68 13.47
C TYR A 63 -0.40 -7.04 14.54
N TYR A 64 -1.61 -7.42 14.14
CA TYR A 64 -2.69 -7.79 15.06
C TYR A 64 -3.18 -6.70 16.05
N GLY A 65 -3.04 -5.40 15.77
CA GLY A 65 -3.42 -4.36 16.76
C GLY A 65 -2.30 -4.03 17.74
N SER A 66 -1.09 -4.54 17.52
CA SER A 66 0.03 -4.34 18.43
C SER A 66 1.36 -4.20 17.69
N VAL A 67 2.27 -3.43 18.27
CA VAL A 67 3.65 -3.34 17.82
C VAL A 67 4.52 -4.19 18.74
N GLY A 68 5.23 -5.16 18.16
CA GLY A 68 6.01 -6.11 18.93
C GLY A 68 7.10 -6.80 18.12
N PRO A 69 7.86 -7.72 18.74
CA PRO A 69 8.99 -8.38 18.08
C PRO A 69 8.57 -9.16 16.82
N LEU A 70 7.37 -9.73 16.83
CA LEU A 70 6.78 -10.44 15.69
C LEU A 70 6.47 -9.51 14.51
N SER A 71 5.91 -8.31 14.74
CA SER A 71 5.61 -7.36 13.66
C SER A 71 6.88 -6.86 12.98
N TYR A 72 7.92 -6.60 13.78
CA TYR A 72 9.25 -6.29 13.28
C TYR A 72 9.90 -7.47 12.56
N MET A 73 9.74 -8.70 13.07
CA MET A 73 10.27 -9.91 12.41
C MET A 73 9.65 -10.14 11.03
N ILE A 74 8.34 -9.95 10.88
CA ILE A 74 7.66 -10.06 9.57
C ILE A 74 8.17 -8.99 8.60
N THR A 75 8.30 -7.74 9.08
CA THR A 75 8.85 -6.63 8.29
C THR A 75 10.29 -6.91 7.86
N GLY A 76 11.12 -7.43 8.76
CA GLY A 76 12.50 -7.85 8.48
C GLY A 76 12.56 -9.01 7.49
N PHE A 77 11.68 -10.01 7.63
CA PHE A 77 11.58 -11.14 6.70
C PHE A 77 11.25 -10.68 5.28
N ALA A 78 10.30 -9.75 5.13
CA ALA A 78 9.96 -9.15 3.85
C ALA A 78 11.13 -8.34 3.25
N LEU A 79 11.87 -7.58 4.06
CA LEU A 79 13.09 -6.91 3.61
C LEU A 79 14.16 -7.92 3.16
N GLY A 80 14.33 -9.03 3.86
CA GLY A 80 15.24 -10.12 3.45
C GLY A 80 14.86 -10.70 2.08
N GLY A 81 13.55 -10.83 1.82
CA GLY A 81 12.99 -11.14 0.50
C GLY A 81 13.39 -10.13 -0.56
N PHE A 82 13.18 -8.85 -0.28
CA PHE A 82 13.55 -7.75 -1.16
C PHE A 82 15.06 -7.72 -1.46
N ILE A 83 15.91 -7.91 -0.45
CA ILE A 83 17.37 -7.97 -0.62
C ILE A 83 17.78 -9.15 -1.51
N THR A 84 17.11 -10.29 -1.35
CA THR A 84 17.37 -11.48 -2.19
C THR A 84 16.95 -11.22 -3.63
N ALA A 85 15.78 -10.60 -3.85
CA ALA A 85 15.31 -10.21 -5.19
C ALA A 85 16.23 -9.17 -5.85
N PHE A 86 16.65 -8.15 -5.11
CA PHE A 86 17.64 -7.16 -5.56
C PHE A 86 18.93 -7.83 -6.06
N ASN A 87 19.42 -8.81 -5.32
CA ASN A 87 20.63 -9.54 -5.67
C ASN A 87 20.42 -10.45 -6.88
N LEU A 88 19.30 -11.16 -6.93
CA LEU A 88 18.96 -12.06 -8.01
C LEU A 88 18.78 -11.33 -9.33
N TYR A 89 18.02 -10.23 -9.33
CA TYR A 89 17.88 -9.32 -10.46
C TYR A 89 19.25 -8.83 -10.94
N SER A 90 20.09 -8.34 -10.02
CA SER A 90 21.40 -7.79 -10.36
C SER A 90 22.33 -8.84 -10.98
N TYR A 91 22.30 -10.07 -10.44
CA TYR A 91 23.07 -11.20 -10.95
C TYR A 91 22.58 -11.66 -12.33
N ALA A 92 21.26 -11.77 -12.54
CA ALA A 92 20.68 -12.15 -13.83
C ALA A 92 21.01 -11.13 -14.93
N MET A 93 20.87 -9.84 -14.62
CA MET A 93 21.07 -8.75 -15.58
C MET A 93 22.55 -8.51 -15.91
N HIS A 94 23.45 -8.56 -14.91
CA HIS A 94 24.83 -8.09 -15.06
C HIS A 94 25.90 -9.10 -14.66
N GLY A 95 25.53 -10.28 -14.15
CA GLY A 95 26.49 -11.31 -13.72
C GLY A 95 27.45 -11.74 -14.83
N HIS A 96 26.99 -11.74 -16.09
CA HIS A 96 27.81 -12.04 -17.26
C HIS A 96 29.01 -11.08 -17.45
N ARG A 97 28.93 -9.86 -16.92
CA ARG A 97 30.01 -8.85 -17.02
C ARG A 97 31.19 -9.15 -16.09
N PHE A 98 31.00 -10.09 -15.16
CA PHE A 98 32.01 -10.50 -14.19
C PHE A 98 32.37 -12.00 -14.34
N PRO A 99 33.06 -12.40 -15.43
CA PRO A 99 33.36 -13.82 -15.70
C PRO A 99 34.16 -14.53 -14.62
N PHE A 100 34.94 -13.79 -13.81
CA PHE A 100 35.71 -14.36 -12.70
C PHE A 100 34.82 -15.00 -11.62
N ILE A 101 33.54 -14.62 -11.52
CA ILE A 101 32.62 -15.18 -10.52
C ILE A 101 32.30 -16.64 -10.81
N ALA A 102 32.21 -16.99 -12.09
CA ALA A 102 31.96 -18.36 -12.53
C ALA A 102 33.14 -19.30 -12.22
N THR A 103 34.37 -18.80 -12.09
CA THR A 103 35.57 -19.61 -11.78
C THR A 103 35.70 -19.96 -10.31
N ILE A 104 34.77 -19.49 -9.47
CA ILE A 104 34.86 -19.55 -8.02
C ILE A 104 33.70 -20.39 -7.47
N ALA A 105 33.96 -21.24 -6.47
CA ALA A 105 32.91 -22.01 -5.79
C ALA A 105 31.85 -21.10 -5.13
N ARG A 106 30.58 -21.47 -5.28
CA ARG A 106 29.38 -20.73 -4.87
C ARG A 106 29.31 -19.32 -5.47
N PRO A 107 29.18 -19.19 -6.81
CA PRO A 107 29.19 -17.91 -7.53
C PRO A 107 28.16 -16.90 -6.98
N PHE A 108 26.91 -17.33 -6.83
CA PHE A 108 25.80 -16.49 -6.37
C PHE A 108 25.99 -15.96 -4.94
N LEU A 109 26.45 -16.81 -4.02
CA LEU A 109 26.71 -16.42 -2.63
C LEU A 109 27.76 -15.30 -2.55
N LYS A 110 28.85 -15.44 -3.31
CA LYS A 110 29.91 -14.42 -3.36
C LYS A 110 29.43 -13.14 -4.00
N PHE A 111 28.59 -13.23 -5.04
CA PHE A 111 27.95 -12.06 -5.62
C PHE A 111 27.12 -11.31 -4.56
N ASN A 112 26.21 -12.00 -3.85
CA ASN A 112 25.33 -11.39 -2.85
C ASN A 112 26.09 -10.65 -1.75
N MET A 113 27.16 -11.26 -1.25
CA MET A 113 27.99 -10.65 -0.21
C MET A 113 28.73 -9.40 -0.69
N ASN A 114 29.22 -9.41 -1.92
CA ASN A 114 29.89 -8.25 -2.47
C ASN A 114 28.90 -7.16 -2.88
N ASN A 115 27.66 -7.54 -3.19
CA ASN A 115 26.56 -6.62 -3.50
C ASN A 115 25.79 -6.14 -2.25
N ALA A 116 26.33 -6.36 -1.04
CA ALA A 116 25.64 -6.06 0.21
C ALA A 116 25.72 -4.58 0.64
N VAL A 117 26.48 -3.73 -0.06
CA VAL A 117 26.73 -2.33 0.36
C VAL A 117 25.43 -1.54 0.53
N ILE A 118 24.57 -1.49 -0.50
CA ILE A 118 23.30 -0.74 -0.43
C ILE A 118 22.36 -1.36 0.62
N PRO A 119 22.09 -2.69 0.62
CA PRO A 119 21.29 -3.33 1.68
C PRO A 119 21.80 -3.09 3.11
N ALA A 120 23.11 -3.17 3.33
CA ALA A 120 23.69 -2.98 4.66
C ALA A 120 23.53 -1.55 5.15
N VAL A 121 23.79 -0.56 4.28
CA VAL A 121 23.53 0.85 4.61
C VAL A 121 22.05 1.06 4.92
N PHE A 122 21.15 0.47 4.13
CA PHE A 122 19.70 0.57 4.39
C PHE A 122 19.30 -0.01 5.74
N ILE A 123 19.80 -1.22 6.08
CA ILE A 123 19.53 -1.84 7.39
C ILE A 123 20.02 -0.93 8.53
N LEU A 124 21.24 -0.40 8.44
CA LEU A 124 21.78 0.50 9.46
C LEU A 124 20.94 1.77 9.61
N THR A 125 20.56 2.38 8.48
CA THR A 125 19.68 3.55 8.48
C THR A 125 18.31 3.21 9.07
N PHE A 126 17.72 2.07 8.73
CA PHE A 126 16.45 1.61 9.28
C PHE A 126 16.53 1.43 10.80
N LEU A 127 17.56 0.75 11.30
CA LEU A 127 17.77 0.55 12.73
C LEU A 127 17.88 1.89 13.47
N PHE A 128 18.68 2.81 12.94
CA PHE A 128 18.86 4.14 13.54
C PHE A 128 17.56 4.95 13.53
N CYS A 129 16.91 5.07 12.37
CA CYS A 129 15.68 5.84 12.22
C CYS A 129 14.53 5.24 13.04
N SER A 130 14.39 3.91 13.06
CA SER A 130 13.35 3.23 13.86
C SER A 130 13.62 3.36 15.36
N ALA A 131 14.88 3.26 15.82
CA ALA A 131 15.22 3.50 17.22
C ALA A 131 14.89 4.94 17.65
N ARG A 132 15.29 5.92 16.84
CA ARG A 132 15.00 7.33 17.08
C ARG A 132 13.49 7.56 17.14
N PHE A 133 12.76 7.06 16.14
CA PHE A 133 11.31 7.20 16.03
C PHE A 133 10.60 6.62 17.26
N GLN A 134 10.93 5.40 17.65
CA GLN A 134 10.35 4.74 18.83
C GLN A 134 10.64 5.49 20.14
N TYR A 135 11.85 6.04 20.28
CA TYR A 135 12.25 6.75 21.49
C TYR A 135 11.62 8.15 21.59
N THR A 136 11.62 8.91 20.49
CA THR A 136 11.21 10.33 20.52
C THR A 136 9.72 10.55 20.27
N LYS A 137 9.05 9.65 19.53
CA LYS A 137 7.64 9.82 19.13
C LYS A 137 6.72 8.87 19.86
N GLU A 138 7.06 7.57 19.88
CA GLU A 138 6.24 6.54 20.54
C GLU A 138 6.56 6.39 22.04
N LEU A 139 7.62 7.06 22.52
CA LEU A 139 8.06 7.05 23.92
C LEU A 139 8.28 5.63 24.48
N VAL A 140 8.73 4.72 23.62
CA VAL A 140 8.96 3.31 23.96
C VAL A 140 10.23 3.18 24.80
N PRO A 141 10.23 2.40 25.91
CA PRO A 141 11.43 2.19 26.71
C PRO A 141 12.57 1.54 25.91
N PRO A 142 13.84 1.93 26.12
CA PRO A 142 14.98 1.45 25.33
C PRO A 142 15.12 -0.08 25.25
N ALA A 143 14.82 -0.81 26.34
CA ALA A 143 14.88 -2.27 26.35
C ALA A 143 13.90 -2.92 25.35
N ARG A 144 12.68 -2.35 25.22
CA ARG A 144 11.69 -2.82 24.24
C ARG A 144 12.10 -2.47 22.82
N ILE A 145 12.71 -1.29 22.62
CA ILE A 145 13.27 -0.89 21.31
C ILE A 145 14.31 -1.92 20.85
N VAL A 146 15.25 -2.30 21.71
CA VAL A 146 16.26 -3.32 21.37
C VAL A 146 15.61 -4.65 20.99
N LEU A 147 14.57 -5.07 21.72
CA LEU A 147 13.84 -6.29 21.41
C LEU A 147 13.14 -6.21 20.04
N HIS A 148 12.45 -5.11 19.73
CA HIS A 148 11.84 -4.87 18.42
C HIS A 148 12.86 -4.94 17.28
N LEU A 149 13.98 -4.24 17.42
CA LEU A 149 15.04 -4.21 16.41
C LEU A 149 15.76 -5.56 16.26
N SER A 150 15.88 -6.32 17.35
CA SER A 150 16.40 -7.70 17.29
C SER A 150 15.46 -8.62 16.50
N GLY A 151 14.14 -8.47 16.69
CA GLY A 151 13.12 -9.19 15.91
C GLY A 151 13.24 -8.89 14.42
N PHE A 152 13.42 -7.63 14.05
CA PHE A 152 13.66 -7.21 12.66
C PHE A 152 14.90 -7.88 12.05
N LEU A 153 16.04 -7.82 12.76
CA LEU A 153 17.27 -8.48 12.30
C LEU A 153 17.11 -9.99 12.19
N ALA A 154 16.44 -10.63 13.16
CA ALA A 154 16.14 -12.06 13.11
C ALA A 154 15.30 -12.41 11.87
N GLY A 155 14.31 -11.58 11.53
CA GLY A 155 13.50 -11.74 10.31
C GLY A 155 14.33 -11.67 9.03
N VAL A 156 15.19 -10.65 8.90
CA VAL A 156 16.11 -10.50 7.75
C VAL A 156 17.01 -11.74 7.64
N LEU A 157 17.64 -12.14 8.75
CA LEU A 157 18.53 -13.30 8.78
C LEU A 157 17.80 -14.61 8.45
N ALA A 158 16.58 -14.79 8.93
CA ALA A 158 15.76 -15.97 8.67
C ALA A 158 15.49 -16.13 7.17
N PHE A 159 15.10 -15.05 6.48
CA PHE A 159 14.88 -15.10 5.03
C PHE A 159 16.20 -15.37 4.28
N LEU A 160 17.28 -14.66 4.63
CA LEU A 160 18.58 -14.85 3.98
C LEU A 160 19.10 -16.29 4.18
N ALA A 161 18.86 -16.90 5.34
CA ALA A 161 19.20 -18.29 5.61
C ALA A 161 18.35 -19.26 4.76
N LEU A 162 17.06 -19.01 4.59
CA LEU A 162 16.18 -19.77 3.71
C LEU A 162 16.67 -19.72 2.25
N ALA A 163 16.97 -18.51 1.76
CA ALA A 163 17.50 -18.31 0.42
C ALA A 163 18.86 -19.02 0.26
N LEU A 164 19.76 -18.89 1.25
CA LEU A 164 21.05 -19.58 1.24
C LEU A 164 20.89 -21.10 1.20
N LEU A 165 19.97 -21.66 1.99
CA LEU A 165 19.69 -23.10 2.00
C LEU A 165 19.20 -23.58 0.63
N TYR A 166 18.30 -22.83 0.00
CA TYR A 166 17.83 -23.11 -1.35
C TYR A 166 19.00 -23.12 -2.35
N PHE A 167 19.73 -22.01 -2.47
CA PHE A 167 20.78 -21.85 -3.47
C PHE A 167 21.99 -22.76 -3.23
N THR A 168 22.30 -23.13 -1.98
CA THR A 168 23.38 -24.10 -1.71
C THR A 168 23.02 -25.52 -2.11
N ARG A 169 21.73 -25.88 -2.08
CA ARG A 169 21.25 -27.20 -2.53
C ARG A 169 21.06 -27.27 -4.05
N THR A 170 20.55 -26.21 -4.67
CA THR A 170 20.21 -26.19 -6.09
C THR A 170 21.38 -25.81 -7.00
N ASN A 171 22.31 -24.96 -6.54
CA ASN A 171 23.42 -24.53 -7.40
C ASN A 171 24.49 -25.62 -7.53
N THR A 172 24.86 -25.89 -8.79
CA THR A 172 26.01 -26.71 -9.17
C THR A 172 27.23 -25.80 -9.28
N ASP A 173 28.31 -26.21 -8.62
CA ASP A 173 29.63 -25.59 -8.80
C ASP A 173 30.36 -26.27 -9.95
N ILE A 174 31.34 -25.58 -10.56
CA ILE A 174 32.27 -26.18 -11.54
C ILE A 174 32.85 -27.50 -11.01
N LYS A 175 33.13 -27.58 -9.69
CA LYS A 175 33.61 -28.82 -9.04
C LYS A 175 32.62 -29.98 -9.14
N LYS A 176 31.31 -29.72 -9.02
CA LYS A 176 30.25 -30.74 -9.18
C LYS A 176 30.06 -31.13 -10.65
N LEU A 177 30.34 -30.22 -11.59
CA LEU A 177 30.20 -30.45 -13.03
C LEU A 177 31.41 -31.16 -13.65
N LEU A 178 32.62 -30.88 -13.17
CA LEU A 178 33.87 -31.48 -13.66
C LEU A 178 34.31 -32.73 -12.89
N GLY A 179 33.79 -32.96 -11.68
CA GLY A 179 34.21 -34.10 -10.83
C GLY A 179 35.67 -34.05 -10.35
N ARG A 180 36.42 -32.99 -10.66
CA ARG A 180 37.83 -32.76 -10.29
C ARG A 180 38.04 -31.33 -9.77
N ASP A 181 39.17 -31.08 -9.10
CA ASP A 181 39.53 -29.74 -8.64
C ASP A 181 39.78 -28.82 -9.87
N PRO A 182 39.33 -27.55 -9.88
CA PRO A 182 39.44 -26.66 -11.04
C PRO A 182 40.89 -26.33 -11.44
N ASP A 183 41.85 -26.71 -10.60
CA ASP A 183 43.28 -26.52 -10.79
C ASP A 183 43.90 -27.65 -11.67
N GLU A 184 43.20 -28.78 -11.90
CA GLU A 184 43.67 -29.88 -12.77
C GLU A 184 43.15 -29.82 -14.21
N TYR A 185 42.22 -28.92 -14.52
CA TYR A 185 41.65 -28.82 -15.86
C TYR A 185 42.60 -28.06 -16.79
N ARG A 186 43.32 -28.80 -17.65
CA ARG A 186 44.05 -28.24 -18.80
C ARG A 186 43.15 -28.34 -20.04
N PRO A 187 42.80 -27.23 -20.70
CA PRO A 187 42.17 -27.34 -22.02
C PRO A 187 43.12 -28.06 -22.96
N VAL A 188 42.59 -28.99 -23.76
CA VAL A 188 43.37 -29.66 -24.81
C VAL A 188 43.81 -28.58 -25.80
N GLU A 189 45.13 -28.40 -25.93
CA GLU A 189 45.68 -27.52 -26.97
C GLU A 189 45.20 -28.02 -28.34
N PRO A 190 44.82 -27.14 -29.26
CA PRO A 190 44.47 -27.58 -30.61
C PRO A 190 45.76 -28.05 -31.28
N LEU A 191 45.95 -29.37 -31.34
CA LEU A 191 46.95 -29.98 -32.20
C LEU A 191 46.57 -29.58 -33.63
N MET A 192 47.41 -28.79 -34.30
CA MET A 192 47.36 -28.65 -35.75
C MET A 192 47.80 -30.00 -36.34
N ASP A 193 46.85 -30.91 -36.52
CA ASP A 193 47.07 -32.10 -37.33
C ASP A 193 46.63 -31.83 -38.76
N ILE A 194 47.65 -31.75 -39.61
CA ILE A 194 47.58 -31.96 -41.04
C ILE A 194 47.24 -33.45 -41.23
N LEU A 195 46.19 -33.72 -42.02
CA LEU A 195 45.62 -35.03 -42.42
C LEU A 195 44.45 -35.55 -41.55
N GLY A 196 43.29 -35.73 -42.19
CA GLY A 196 42.10 -36.36 -41.60
C GLY A 196 42.28 -37.86 -41.35
N PRO A 197 41.30 -38.51 -40.66
CA PRO A 197 40.03 -38.79 -41.33
C PRO A 197 38.76 -38.57 -40.48
N GLN A 198 37.65 -38.50 -41.21
CA GLN A 198 36.26 -38.39 -40.75
C GLN A 198 35.95 -39.29 -39.54
N HIS A 199 35.37 -38.71 -38.50
CA HIS A 199 34.50 -39.43 -37.57
C HIS A 199 33.13 -38.76 -37.47
N SER A 200 32.15 -39.64 -37.44
CA SER A 200 30.72 -39.51 -37.64
C SER A 200 29.97 -38.87 -36.47
N THR A 201 28.83 -38.27 -36.83
CA THR A 201 27.65 -37.90 -36.02
C THR A 201 27.82 -36.94 -34.82
N PRO A 202 27.26 -35.70 -34.89
CA PRO A 202 27.04 -34.93 -33.67
C PRO A 202 25.92 -35.59 -32.84
N PRO A 203 26.04 -35.68 -31.49
CA PRO A 203 24.95 -36.16 -30.68
C PRO A 203 23.77 -35.18 -30.79
N HIS A 204 22.58 -35.72 -31.08
CA HIS A 204 21.31 -35.01 -31.01
C HIS A 204 21.12 -34.42 -29.60
N ARG A 205 21.56 -33.17 -29.40
CA ARG A 205 21.29 -32.38 -28.20
C ARG A 205 20.29 -31.28 -28.58
N GLY A 206 19.14 -31.30 -27.90
CA GLY A 206 17.87 -30.69 -28.31
C GLY A 206 17.89 -29.20 -28.71
N ALA A 207 16.86 -28.81 -29.48
CA ALA A 207 16.65 -27.48 -30.03
C ALA A 207 16.65 -26.35 -28.98
N GLU A 208 16.38 -26.65 -27.71
CA GLU A 208 16.44 -25.70 -26.59
C GLU A 208 17.85 -25.17 -26.33
N ARG A 209 18.87 -26.04 -26.38
CA ARG A 209 20.27 -25.63 -26.19
C ARG A 209 20.74 -24.69 -27.30
N ARG A 210 20.26 -24.88 -28.54
CA ARG A 210 20.57 -24.04 -29.72
C ARG A 210 19.95 -22.64 -29.67
N LYS A 211 18.79 -22.46 -29.00
CA LYS A 211 18.23 -21.13 -28.72
C LYS A 211 19.00 -20.45 -27.57
N ALA A 212 19.36 -21.19 -26.52
CA ALA A 212 20.22 -20.72 -25.43
C ALA A 212 21.63 -20.29 -25.91
N THR A 213 22.19 -20.96 -26.93
CA THR A 213 23.50 -20.60 -27.51
C THR A 213 23.49 -19.22 -28.18
N ARG A 214 22.37 -18.82 -28.78
CA ARG A 214 22.22 -17.52 -29.47
C ARG A 214 22.04 -16.34 -28.51
N TRP A 215 21.53 -16.60 -27.31
CA TRP A 215 21.34 -15.63 -26.24
C TRP A 215 22.69 -15.19 -25.61
N LEU A 216 23.53 -16.14 -25.18
CA LEU A 216 24.84 -15.83 -24.60
C LEU A 216 25.87 -15.28 -25.60
N ARG A 217 25.85 -15.76 -26.86
CA ARG A 217 26.83 -15.35 -27.88
C ARG A 217 26.70 -13.86 -28.23
N ARG A 218 25.52 -13.25 -28.01
CA ARG A 218 25.29 -11.80 -28.17
C ARG A 218 25.67 -10.98 -26.93
N GLN A 219 25.52 -11.49 -25.71
CA GLN A 219 25.93 -10.77 -24.48
C GLN A 219 27.45 -10.74 -24.27
N GLN A 220 28.20 -11.72 -24.79
CA GLN A 220 29.66 -11.80 -24.67
C GLN A 220 30.45 -10.75 -25.48
N HIS A 221 29.79 -10.00 -26.36
CA HIS A 221 30.39 -8.86 -27.08
C HIS A 221 30.38 -7.55 -26.27
N SER A 222 29.95 -7.57 -25.01
CA SER A 222 29.97 -6.40 -24.13
C SER A 222 31.22 -6.38 -23.23
N ASP A 223 31.73 -5.16 -22.95
CA ASP A 223 32.96 -4.89 -22.20
C ASP A 223 33.05 -5.69 -20.89
N LYS A 224 34.09 -6.51 -20.76
CA LYS A 224 34.41 -7.22 -19.51
C LYS A 224 34.70 -6.20 -18.42
N TRP A 225 34.02 -6.34 -17.28
CA TRP A 225 34.21 -5.42 -16.16
C TRP A 225 35.41 -5.85 -15.32
N ARG A 226 36.42 -5.00 -15.18
CA ARG A 226 37.65 -5.31 -14.46
C ARG A 226 37.40 -5.38 -12.95
N VAL A 227 37.81 -6.49 -12.33
CA VAL A 227 37.77 -6.69 -10.88
C VAL A 227 39.07 -7.37 -10.46
N GLU A 228 39.70 -6.88 -9.39
CA GLU A 228 40.99 -7.40 -8.90
C GLU A 228 40.89 -8.05 -7.53
N THR A 229 40.00 -7.57 -6.67
CA THR A 229 39.79 -8.14 -5.33
C THR A 229 38.32 -8.31 -5.04
N TYR A 230 37.97 -9.35 -4.26
CA TYR A 230 36.60 -9.61 -3.83
C TYR A 230 36.56 -10.09 -2.38
N LEU A 231 35.41 -9.90 -1.73
CA LEU A 231 35.14 -10.33 -0.37
C LEU A 231 34.65 -11.78 -0.33
N THR A 232 35.22 -12.58 0.57
CA THR A 232 34.80 -13.97 0.80
C THR A 232 33.77 -14.09 1.93
N PRO A 233 33.05 -15.22 2.04
CA PRO A 233 32.12 -15.48 3.14
C PRO A 233 32.65 -15.37 4.56
N ARG A 234 33.98 -15.48 4.75
CA ARG A 234 34.63 -15.32 6.05
C ARG A 234 35.21 -13.91 6.27
N GLY A 235 34.79 -12.94 5.47
CA GLY A 235 35.28 -11.55 5.54
C GLY A 235 36.70 -11.34 5.03
N ARG A 236 37.34 -12.36 4.44
CA ARG A 236 38.70 -12.23 3.88
C ARG A 236 38.66 -11.66 2.47
N ILE A 237 39.58 -10.75 2.16
CA ILE A 237 39.77 -10.20 0.81
C ILE A 237 40.66 -11.16 0.02
N MET A 238 40.18 -11.60 -1.15
CA MET A 238 40.91 -12.49 -2.06
C MET A 238 41.10 -11.85 -3.43
N LEU A 239 42.11 -12.32 -4.17
CA LEU A 239 42.38 -11.89 -5.54
C LEU A 239 41.42 -12.59 -6.51
N ALA A 240 40.84 -11.82 -7.43
CA ALA A 240 40.05 -12.35 -8.54
C ALA A 240 40.99 -13.10 -9.51
N ARG A 241 40.68 -14.36 -9.79
CA ARG A 241 41.45 -15.20 -10.73
C ARG A 241 41.10 -14.84 -12.16
N SER A 242 42.08 -14.91 -13.06
CA SER A 242 41.83 -14.74 -14.50
C SER A 242 40.95 -15.87 -15.02
N SER A 243 39.86 -15.52 -15.70
CA SER A 243 38.97 -16.48 -16.35
C SER A 243 39.41 -16.85 -17.78
N ALA A 244 40.61 -16.44 -18.20
CA ALA A 244 41.09 -16.62 -19.58
C ALA A 244 41.34 -18.09 -19.97
N HIS A 245 41.52 -18.98 -18.98
CA HIS A 245 41.91 -20.39 -19.18
C HIS A 245 40.74 -21.39 -19.16
N TYR A 246 39.50 -20.93 -18.93
CA TYR A 246 38.32 -21.81 -18.89
C TYR A 246 37.54 -21.73 -20.21
N ASP A 247 37.03 -22.89 -20.65
CA ASP A 247 36.21 -22.97 -21.86
C ASP A 247 34.94 -22.10 -21.69
N LYS A 248 34.67 -21.26 -22.70
CA LYS A 248 33.53 -20.33 -22.72
C LYS A 248 32.20 -21.08 -22.63
N GLU A 249 32.17 -22.34 -23.08
CA GLU A 249 30.99 -23.20 -23.00
C GLU A 249 30.69 -23.69 -21.57
N MET A 250 31.73 -23.95 -20.77
CA MET A 250 31.55 -24.42 -19.39
C MET A 250 31.15 -23.27 -18.45
N LEU A 251 31.78 -22.10 -18.60
CA LEU A 251 31.37 -20.89 -17.87
C LEU A 251 29.91 -20.52 -18.18
N ARG A 252 29.49 -20.75 -19.42
CA ARG A 252 28.10 -20.56 -19.88
C ARG A 252 27.13 -21.49 -19.16
N ASP A 253 27.42 -22.79 -19.11
CA ASP A 253 26.49 -23.77 -18.56
C ASP A 253 26.26 -23.57 -17.05
N VAL A 254 27.31 -23.13 -16.32
CA VAL A 254 27.20 -22.77 -14.89
C VAL A 254 26.36 -21.50 -14.68
N LEU A 255 26.56 -20.46 -15.49
CA LEU A 255 25.74 -19.23 -15.40
C LEU A 255 24.28 -19.50 -15.76
N TRP A 256 24.03 -20.34 -16.76
CA TRP A 256 22.69 -20.72 -17.20
C TRP A 256 21.93 -21.52 -16.14
N GLN A 257 22.57 -22.49 -15.50
CA GLN A 257 21.92 -23.26 -14.44
C GLN A 257 21.59 -22.41 -13.21
N ASN A 258 22.51 -21.52 -12.80
CA ASN A 258 22.25 -20.56 -11.72
C ASN A 258 21.10 -19.61 -12.07
N HIS A 259 20.97 -19.22 -13.35
CA HIS A 259 19.85 -18.42 -13.82
C HIS A 259 18.51 -19.16 -13.73
N ILE A 260 18.45 -20.44 -14.13
CA ILE A 260 17.20 -21.23 -14.05
C ILE A 260 16.77 -21.44 -12.60
N ASN A 261 17.71 -21.81 -11.72
CA ASN A 261 17.43 -21.94 -10.28
C ASN A 261 16.93 -20.62 -9.69
N GLY A 262 17.52 -19.51 -10.12
CA GLY A 262 17.04 -18.17 -9.85
C GLY A 262 15.57 -18.00 -10.23
N SER A 263 15.22 -18.20 -11.50
CA SER A 263 13.86 -18.01 -12.00
C SER A 263 12.82 -18.90 -11.32
N ILE A 264 13.16 -20.13 -10.91
CA ILE A 264 12.24 -20.97 -10.12
C ILE A 264 11.95 -20.34 -8.75
N PHE A 265 12.99 -19.83 -8.09
CA PHE A 265 12.83 -19.10 -6.82
C PHE A 265 11.95 -17.85 -7.00
N GLU A 266 12.13 -17.12 -8.11
CA GLU A 266 11.28 -15.96 -8.45
C GLU A 266 9.80 -16.35 -8.55
N VAL A 267 9.49 -17.42 -9.29
CA VAL A 267 8.11 -17.89 -9.48
C VAL A 267 7.48 -18.33 -8.16
N VAL A 268 8.19 -19.11 -7.35
CA VAL A 268 7.68 -19.57 -6.04
C VAL A 268 7.39 -18.39 -5.12
N LEU A 269 8.26 -17.38 -5.10
CA LEU A 269 8.07 -16.18 -4.29
C LEU A 269 6.85 -15.38 -4.74
N VAL A 270 6.69 -15.17 -6.05
CA VAL A 270 5.52 -14.47 -6.64
C VAL A 270 4.22 -15.22 -6.32
N LEU A 271 4.18 -16.54 -6.49
CA LEU A 271 2.99 -17.34 -6.17
C LEU A 271 2.64 -17.29 -4.67
N SER A 272 3.66 -17.31 -3.80
CA SER A 272 3.44 -17.18 -2.35
C SER A 272 2.84 -15.83 -1.97
N PHE A 273 3.24 -14.76 -2.66
CA PHE A 273 2.69 -13.42 -2.46
C PHE A 273 1.24 -13.31 -2.95
N ILE A 274 0.93 -13.84 -4.13
CA ILE A 274 -0.43 -13.91 -4.67
C ILE A 274 -1.34 -14.70 -3.72
N ALA A 275 -0.86 -15.84 -3.20
CA ALA A 275 -1.59 -16.62 -2.21
C ALA A 275 -1.88 -15.81 -0.93
N LEU A 276 -0.90 -15.07 -0.42
CA LEU A 276 -1.08 -14.22 0.76
C LEU A 276 -2.13 -13.11 0.52
N GLY A 277 -2.14 -12.52 -0.67
CA GLY A 277 -3.18 -11.56 -1.09
C GLY A 277 -4.57 -12.17 -1.21
N ALA A 278 -4.68 -13.42 -1.70
CA ALA A 278 -5.96 -14.12 -1.82
C ALA A 278 -6.63 -14.41 -0.46
N PHE A 279 -5.84 -14.59 0.60
CA PHE A 279 -6.33 -14.83 1.97
C PHE A 279 -6.31 -13.57 2.85
N SER A 280 -6.19 -12.38 2.25
CA SER A 280 -6.10 -11.09 2.94
C SER A 280 -7.25 -10.78 3.91
N ASP A 281 -8.42 -11.38 3.74
CA ASP A 281 -9.58 -11.13 4.61
C ASP A 281 -9.45 -11.71 6.02
N TYR A 282 -8.59 -12.71 6.20
CA TYR A 282 -8.30 -13.28 7.50
C TYR A 282 -7.22 -12.47 8.20
N ARG A 283 -7.48 -12.10 9.46
CA ARG A 283 -6.59 -11.25 10.28
C ARG A 283 -5.14 -11.77 10.36
N PHE A 284 -4.95 -13.09 10.23
CA PHE A 284 -3.62 -13.73 10.23
C PHE A 284 -2.75 -13.35 9.03
N PHE A 285 -3.34 -13.21 7.84
CA PHE A 285 -2.62 -12.88 6.62
C PHE A 285 -2.48 -11.37 6.38
N SER A 286 -3.08 -10.53 7.23
CA SER A 286 -2.87 -9.08 7.21
C SER A 286 -1.51 -8.73 7.84
N ILE A 287 -0.47 -8.82 7.03
CA ILE A 287 0.91 -8.48 7.41
C ILE A 287 1.10 -6.96 7.53
N PRO A 288 2.14 -6.48 8.24
CA PRO A 288 2.44 -5.05 8.30
C PRO A 288 2.64 -4.41 6.92
N ALA A 289 2.12 -3.21 6.71
CA ALA A 289 2.12 -2.55 5.41
C ALA A 289 3.53 -2.22 4.92
N GLY A 290 4.47 -1.91 5.83
CA GLY A 290 5.89 -1.81 5.47
C GLY A 290 6.44 -3.12 4.88
N ALA A 291 6.02 -4.27 5.42
CA ALA A 291 6.35 -5.58 4.86
C ALA A 291 5.68 -5.79 3.48
N SER A 292 4.41 -5.41 3.33
CA SER A 292 3.70 -5.46 2.04
C SER A 292 4.39 -4.62 0.98
N ALA A 293 4.85 -3.42 1.32
CA ALA A 293 5.60 -2.56 0.41
C ALA A 293 6.92 -3.18 -0.02
N PHE A 294 7.68 -3.82 0.88
CA PHE A 294 8.88 -4.58 0.50
C PHE A 294 8.54 -5.73 -0.44
N LEU A 295 7.48 -6.50 -0.17
CA LEU A 295 7.06 -7.60 -1.03
C LEU A 295 6.56 -7.12 -2.40
N PHE A 296 5.90 -5.98 -2.45
CA PHE A 296 5.49 -5.33 -3.70
C PHE A 296 6.68 -4.99 -4.59
N PHE A 297 7.68 -4.28 -4.04
CA PHE A 297 8.91 -3.97 -4.79
C PHE A 297 9.69 -5.23 -5.14
N THR A 298 9.67 -6.24 -4.28
CA THR A 298 10.25 -7.57 -4.55
C THR A 298 9.60 -8.14 -5.80
N MET A 299 8.27 -8.22 -5.84
CA MET A 299 7.53 -8.78 -6.95
C MET A 299 7.73 -7.99 -8.26
N ILE A 300 7.75 -6.65 -8.22
CA ILE A 300 8.09 -5.85 -9.42
C ILE A 300 9.48 -6.23 -9.95
N LEU A 301 10.48 -6.31 -9.07
CA LEU A 301 11.84 -6.67 -9.49
C LEU A 301 11.87 -8.07 -10.11
N MET A 302 11.14 -9.04 -9.55
CA MET A 302 11.08 -10.40 -10.07
C MET A 302 10.34 -10.48 -11.41
N ILE A 303 9.24 -9.75 -11.59
CA ILE A 303 8.53 -9.68 -12.89
C ILE A 303 9.43 -9.06 -13.96
N ILE A 304 10.12 -7.95 -13.65
CA ILE A 304 11.05 -7.32 -14.60
C ILE A 304 12.23 -8.26 -14.90
N SER A 305 12.76 -8.96 -13.90
CA SER A 305 13.81 -9.99 -14.06
C SER A 305 13.37 -11.08 -15.05
N ALA A 306 12.16 -11.62 -14.86
CA ALA A 306 11.58 -12.66 -15.72
C ALA A 306 11.33 -12.14 -17.15
N LEU A 307 10.73 -10.97 -17.31
CA LEU A 307 10.50 -10.35 -18.62
C LEU A 307 11.82 -10.06 -19.34
N TYR A 308 12.86 -9.66 -18.61
CA TYR A 308 14.18 -9.48 -19.20
C TYR A 308 14.78 -10.79 -19.68
N SER A 309 14.69 -11.85 -18.86
CA SER A 309 15.13 -13.19 -19.26
C SER A 309 14.50 -13.65 -20.57
N TRP A 310 13.19 -13.42 -20.75
CA TRP A 310 12.47 -13.87 -21.94
C TRP A 310 12.67 -12.97 -23.17
N LEU A 311 12.67 -11.64 -22.99
CA LEU A 311 12.52 -10.66 -24.08
C LEU A 311 13.77 -9.80 -24.32
N GLN A 312 14.73 -9.81 -23.40
CA GLN A 312 16.04 -9.17 -23.54
C GLN A 312 15.98 -7.66 -23.81
N GLY A 313 16.56 -7.20 -24.93
CA GLY A 313 16.56 -5.78 -25.29
C GLY A 313 15.17 -5.22 -25.56
N TRP A 314 14.18 -6.06 -25.84
CA TRP A 314 12.79 -5.65 -26.10
C TRP A 314 11.96 -5.44 -24.84
N THR A 315 12.48 -5.80 -23.66
CA THR A 315 11.73 -5.70 -22.40
C THR A 315 11.27 -4.27 -22.12
N ALA A 316 12.13 -3.27 -22.33
CA ALA A 316 11.76 -1.87 -22.14
C ALA A 316 10.65 -1.44 -23.13
N THR A 317 10.79 -1.82 -24.41
CA THR A 317 9.79 -1.54 -25.44
C THR A 317 8.45 -2.19 -25.14
N LEU A 318 8.44 -3.45 -24.66
CA LEU A 318 7.21 -4.14 -24.28
C LEU A 318 6.56 -3.48 -23.06
N ILE A 319 7.33 -3.13 -22.03
CA ILE A 319 6.77 -2.46 -20.83
C ILE A 319 6.10 -1.14 -21.24
N ILE A 320 6.76 -0.34 -22.08
CA ILE A 320 6.18 0.93 -22.59
C ILE A 320 4.95 0.65 -23.45
N GLY A 321 5.02 -0.33 -24.35
CA GLY A 321 3.90 -0.73 -25.21
C GLY A 321 2.70 -1.24 -24.42
N LEU A 322 2.93 -2.06 -23.38
CA LEU A 322 1.90 -2.57 -22.47
C LEU A 322 1.30 -1.42 -21.67
N PHE A 323 2.12 -0.51 -21.15
CA PHE A 323 1.63 0.67 -20.44
C PHE A 323 0.73 1.53 -21.34
N LEU A 324 1.15 1.80 -22.59
CA LEU A 324 0.36 2.56 -23.55
C LEU A 324 -0.92 1.81 -23.94
N ALA A 325 -0.85 0.49 -24.17
CA ALA A 325 -2.01 -0.33 -24.47
C ALA A 325 -3.02 -0.35 -23.32
N LEU A 326 -2.55 -0.49 -22.07
CA LEU A 326 -3.39 -0.43 -20.88
C LEU A 326 -4.00 0.96 -20.70
N ASN A 327 -3.25 2.03 -20.96
CA ASN A 327 -3.78 3.40 -20.91
C ASN A 327 -4.87 3.62 -21.97
N ILE A 328 -4.65 3.20 -23.22
CA ILE A 328 -5.66 3.28 -24.28
C ILE A 328 -6.89 2.43 -23.93
N LEU A 329 -6.68 1.20 -23.45
CA LEU A 329 -7.76 0.30 -23.04
C LEU A 329 -8.56 0.88 -21.85
N SER A 330 -7.90 1.57 -20.93
CA SER A 330 -8.55 2.24 -19.80
C SER A 330 -9.45 3.39 -20.22
N HIS A 331 -9.14 4.08 -21.32
CA HIS A 331 -10.01 5.14 -21.86
C HIS A 331 -11.20 4.59 -22.67
N SER A 332 -11.09 3.40 -23.25
CA SER A 332 -12.10 2.83 -24.14
C SER A 332 -13.00 1.77 -23.51
N THR A 333 -12.67 1.30 -22.29
CA THR A 333 -13.38 0.22 -21.62
C THR A 333 -13.75 0.63 -20.19
N GLU A 334 -15.03 0.91 -19.94
CA GLU A 334 -15.56 1.23 -18.59
C GLU A 334 -15.24 0.13 -17.57
N ARG A 335 -15.12 -1.15 -17.99
CA ARG A 335 -14.70 -2.26 -17.11
C ARG A 335 -13.26 -2.20 -16.59
N PHE A 336 -12.39 -1.37 -17.19
CA PHE A 336 -11.01 -1.16 -16.73
C PHE A 336 -10.88 0.08 -15.83
N LEU A 337 -11.88 0.96 -15.82
CA LEU A 337 -12.04 1.98 -14.81
C LEU A 337 -12.63 1.30 -13.58
N TYR A 338 -11.78 1.05 -12.59
CA TYR A 338 -12.26 0.48 -11.34
C TYR A 338 -12.98 1.57 -10.55
N ASP A 339 -14.31 1.58 -10.64
CA ASP A 339 -15.16 2.43 -9.82
C ASP A 339 -15.16 1.90 -8.38
N ASP A 340 -14.87 2.79 -7.44
CA ASP A 340 -15.03 2.52 -6.01
C ASP A 340 -16.42 3.04 -5.61
N HIS A 341 -17.33 2.12 -5.27
CA HIS A 341 -18.74 2.42 -5.05
C HIS A 341 -19.04 2.91 -3.63
N ALA A 342 -20.16 3.62 -3.45
CA ALA A 342 -20.79 3.87 -2.17
C ALA A 342 -21.69 2.68 -1.80
N TYR A 343 -21.30 1.91 -0.77
CA TYR A 343 -22.07 0.75 -0.37
C TYR A 343 -23.45 1.14 0.16
N GLY A 344 -24.47 0.41 -0.30
CA GLY A 344 -25.87 0.65 0.00
C GLY A 344 -26.70 1.06 -1.22
N LEU A 345 -26.11 1.84 -2.13
CA LEU A 345 -26.77 2.31 -3.36
C LEU A 345 -26.85 1.21 -4.42
N ASP A 346 -27.86 1.31 -5.27
CA ASP A 346 -28.03 0.48 -6.46
C ASP A 346 -27.34 1.13 -7.68
N TYR A 347 -26.42 0.38 -8.30
CA TYR A 347 -25.67 0.78 -9.50
C TYR A 347 -26.19 0.07 -10.77
N THR A 348 -27.25 -0.73 -10.64
CA THR A 348 -27.85 -1.49 -11.74
C THR A 348 -29.09 -0.82 -12.33
N THR A 349 -29.68 0.13 -11.60
CA THR A 349 -30.79 0.98 -12.04
C THR A 349 -30.32 2.07 -13.01
N GLU A 350 -31.28 2.80 -13.60
CA GLU A 350 -30.96 3.97 -14.41
C GLU A 350 -30.16 5.00 -13.58
N PRO A 351 -29.00 5.49 -14.04
CA PRO A 351 -28.20 6.46 -13.30
C PRO A 351 -28.92 7.81 -13.16
N ALA A 352 -28.72 8.48 -12.02
CA ALA A 352 -29.25 9.82 -11.79
C ALA A 352 -28.67 10.84 -12.79
N THR A 353 -29.50 11.73 -13.34
CA THR A 353 -29.06 12.75 -14.31
C THR A 353 -28.27 13.87 -13.61
N TYR A 354 -26.95 13.88 -13.79
CA TYR A 354 -26.06 14.91 -13.24
C TYR A 354 -25.79 16.01 -14.26
N ASP A 355 -26.75 16.92 -14.45
CA ASP A 355 -26.54 18.08 -15.30
C ASP A 355 -26.99 19.39 -14.64
N ARG A 356 -26.59 20.51 -15.24
CA ARG A 356 -26.89 21.83 -14.69
C ARG A 356 -28.40 22.10 -14.66
N SER A 357 -29.16 21.61 -15.64
CA SER A 357 -30.61 21.81 -15.71
C SER A 357 -31.30 21.11 -14.54
N THR A 358 -31.06 19.82 -14.34
CA THR A 358 -31.66 19.04 -13.25
C THR A 358 -31.31 19.62 -11.89
N ILE A 359 -30.03 19.94 -11.66
CA ILE A 359 -29.59 20.51 -10.38
C ILE A 359 -30.23 21.90 -10.14
N THR A 360 -30.33 22.73 -11.16
CA THR A 360 -30.93 24.07 -11.05
C THR A 360 -32.44 23.99 -10.84
N GLU A 361 -33.12 23.02 -11.45
CA GLU A 361 -34.55 22.77 -11.25
C GLU A 361 -34.82 22.34 -9.81
N MET A 362 -34.06 21.37 -9.29
CA MET A 362 -34.13 20.95 -7.88
C MET A 362 -33.89 22.12 -6.92
N ALA A 363 -32.92 22.99 -7.23
CA ALA A 363 -32.58 24.13 -6.39
C ALA A 363 -33.61 25.29 -6.46
N ASN A 364 -34.46 25.31 -7.49
CA ASN A 364 -35.54 26.29 -7.63
C ASN A 364 -36.91 25.76 -7.18
N ASP A 365 -37.01 24.49 -6.79
CA ASP A 365 -38.23 23.90 -6.25
C ASP A 365 -38.51 24.42 -4.82
N THR A 366 -39.11 25.60 -4.74
CA THR A 366 -39.48 26.23 -3.48
C THR A 366 -40.56 25.46 -2.73
N ALA A 367 -41.48 24.81 -3.44
CA ALA A 367 -42.58 24.08 -2.81
C ALA A 367 -42.06 22.93 -1.95
N THR A 368 -41.11 22.17 -2.49
CA THR A 368 -40.53 21.04 -1.77
C THR A 368 -39.45 21.48 -0.77
N ALA A 369 -38.74 22.59 -1.02
CA ALA A 369 -37.88 23.20 -0.01
C ALA A 369 -38.69 23.67 1.22
N ASP A 370 -39.84 24.31 1.01
CA ASP A 370 -40.70 24.78 2.09
C ASP A 370 -41.37 23.62 2.84
N ALA A 371 -41.69 22.52 2.14
CA ALA A 371 -42.19 21.29 2.76
C ALA A 371 -41.15 20.69 3.71
N ASP A 372 -39.89 20.57 3.28
CA ASP A 372 -38.80 20.10 4.13
C ASP A 372 -38.55 21.05 5.31
N ALA A 373 -38.57 22.37 5.06
CA ALA A 373 -38.40 23.36 6.12
C ALA A 373 -39.50 23.26 7.20
N ARG A 374 -40.75 23.02 6.81
CA ARG A 374 -41.86 22.77 7.75
C ARG A 374 -41.67 21.47 8.54
N ALA A 375 -41.22 20.39 7.89
CA ALA A 375 -40.92 19.13 8.56
C ALA A 375 -39.74 19.26 9.53
N MET A 376 -38.71 20.00 9.15
CA MET A 376 -37.57 20.32 10.00
C MET A 376 -37.98 21.19 11.19
N LEU A 377 -38.86 22.17 10.99
CA LEU A 377 -39.42 22.98 12.06
C LEU A 377 -40.18 22.13 13.09
N ALA A 378 -40.92 21.10 12.65
CA ALA A 378 -41.56 20.16 13.57
C ALA A 378 -40.54 19.40 14.42
N THR A 379 -39.43 18.97 13.82
CA THR A 379 -38.30 18.33 14.52
C THR A 379 -37.68 19.28 15.55
N LEU A 380 -37.44 20.54 15.17
CA LEU A 380 -36.90 21.57 16.08
C LEU A 380 -37.85 21.92 17.23
N LYS A 381 -39.17 21.89 17.01
CA LYS A 381 -40.17 22.06 18.08
C LYS A 381 -40.13 20.91 19.09
N GLU A 382 -39.91 19.68 18.62
CA GLU A 382 -39.74 18.54 19.51
C GLU A 382 -38.43 18.62 20.31
N TRP A 383 -37.34 19.04 19.64
CA TRP A 383 -36.07 19.36 20.31
C TRP A 383 -36.26 20.44 21.39
N GLU A 384 -36.95 21.54 21.08
CA GLU A 384 -37.25 22.62 22.02
C GLU A 384 -38.04 22.10 23.22
N ARG A 385 -39.10 21.33 22.97
CA ARG A 385 -39.95 20.74 24.02
C ARG A 385 -39.14 19.90 25.02
N LYS A 386 -38.22 19.06 24.54
CA LYS A 386 -37.34 18.25 25.41
C LYS A 386 -36.36 19.12 26.18
N ASN A 387 -35.78 20.13 25.55
CA ASN A 387 -34.78 20.97 26.19
C ASN A 387 -35.36 21.96 27.20
N LEU A 388 -36.64 22.32 27.11
CA LEU A 388 -37.32 23.10 28.14
C LEU A 388 -37.29 22.41 29.51
N ALA A 389 -37.32 21.07 29.56
CA ALA A 389 -37.27 20.32 30.82
C ALA A 389 -35.92 20.43 31.56
N ILE A 390 -34.82 20.66 30.83
CA ILE A 390 -33.46 20.81 31.38
C ILE A 390 -32.99 22.27 31.43
N THR A 391 -33.86 23.21 31.03
CA THR A 391 -33.55 24.65 31.01
C THR A 391 -34.13 25.33 32.26
N PRO A 392 -33.39 26.24 32.92
CA PRO A 392 -33.92 27.00 34.04
C PRO A 392 -35.21 27.78 33.68
N PRO A 393 -36.20 27.86 34.58
CA PRO A 393 -37.43 28.61 34.34
C PRO A 393 -37.15 30.05 33.90
N GLY A 394 -37.90 30.54 32.92
CA GLY A 394 -37.78 31.90 32.40
C GLY A 394 -36.59 32.13 31.44
N ARG A 395 -35.87 31.07 31.04
CA ARG A 395 -34.82 31.14 30.01
C ARG A 395 -35.19 30.32 28.77
N LYS A 396 -34.66 30.73 27.61
CA LYS A 396 -34.74 29.93 26.39
C LYS A 396 -33.71 28.79 26.42
N PRO A 397 -34.04 27.60 25.88
CA PRO A 397 -33.07 26.54 25.67
C PRO A 397 -31.84 27.01 24.88
N THR A 398 -30.66 26.54 25.26
CA THR A 398 -29.43 26.80 24.50
C THR A 398 -29.28 25.76 23.40
N MET A 399 -29.36 26.19 22.15
CA MET A 399 -29.10 25.34 20.98
C MET A 399 -27.60 25.17 20.77
N VAL A 400 -27.15 23.92 20.70
CA VAL A 400 -25.76 23.57 20.42
C VAL A 400 -25.64 23.06 18.98
N ILE A 401 -24.62 23.54 18.27
CA ILE A 401 -24.20 23.04 16.96
C ILE A 401 -22.77 22.56 17.09
N ILE A 402 -22.51 21.32 16.71
CA ILE A 402 -21.17 20.73 16.72
C ILE A 402 -20.65 20.74 15.29
N ASN A 403 -19.62 21.54 15.04
CA ASN A 403 -18.92 21.59 13.76
C ASN A 403 -17.47 21.12 13.94
N THR A 404 -17.06 20.14 13.14
CA THR A 404 -15.79 19.42 13.34
C THR A 404 -14.86 19.59 12.13
N SER A 405 -13.57 19.80 12.41
CA SER A 405 -12.55 19.87 11.36
C SER A 405 -12.02 18.49 10.98
N GLY A 406 -11.49 18.35 9.77
CA GLY A 406 -10.76 17.16 9.35
C GLY A 406 -9.38 17.01 10.02
N GLY A 407 -8.76 15.85 9.80
CA GLY A 407 -7.41 15.55 10.30
C GLY A 407 -7.12 14.08 10.55
N GLY A 408 -7.77 13.18 9.78
CA GLY A 408 -7.62 11.73 9.89
C GLY A 408 -7.92 11.19 11.29
N LEU A 409 -7.23 10.12 11.67
CA LEU A 409 -7.45 9.42 12.94
C LEU A 409 -7.23 10.31 14.17
N ARG A 410 -6.29 11.27 14.08
CA ARG A 410 -6.04 12.23 15.15
C ARG A 410 -7.25 13.13 15.41
N ALA A 411 -7.90 13.63 14.35
CA ALA A 411 -9.11 14.43 14.51
C ALA A 411 -10.28 13.58 15.03
N MET A 412 -10.40 12.32 14.59
CA MET A 412 -11.39 11.38 15.11
C MET A 412 -11.27 11.20 16.62
N LEU A 413 -10.06 10.89 17.11
CA LEU A 413 -9.79 10.75 18.54
C LEU A 413 -10.03 12.06 19.30
N TRP A 414 -9.51 13.17 18.78
CA TRP A 414 -9.62 14.46 19.46
C TRP A 414 -11.06 14.95 19.57
N THR A 415 -11.86 14.79 18.51
CA THR A 415 -13.28 15.15 18.53
C THR A 415 -14.05 14.28 19.50
N LEU A 416 -13.84 12.95 19.50
CA LEU A 416 -14.48 12.05 20.45
C LEU A 416 -14.17 12.47 21.89
N HIS A 417 -12.89 12.68 22.22
CA HIS A 417 -12.47 13.11 23.55
C HIS A 417 -13.08 14.46 23.95
N SER A 418 -13.07 15.44 23.03
CA SER A 418 -13.65 16.77 23.28
C SER A 418 -15.14 16.69 23.60
N MET A 419 -15.87 15.80 22.91
CA MET A 419 -17.29 15.57 23.16
C MET A 419 -17.53 14.84 24.48
N GLN A 420 -16.72 13.85 24.84
CA GLN A 420 -16.79 13.18 26.15
C GLN A 420 -16.60 14.17 27.31
N VAL A 421 -15.57 15.03 27.23
CA VAL A 421 -15.32 16.06 28.24
C VAL A 421 -16.47 17.07 28.28
N SER A 422 -16.96 17.51 27.12
CA SER A 422 -18.08 18.46 27.04
C SER A 422 -19.36 17.88 27.62
N ASP A 423 -19.67 16.61 27.35
CA ASP A 423 -20.83 15.91 27.93
C ASP A 423 -20.72 15.77 29.44
N SER A 424 -19.52 15.42 29.94
CA SER A 424 -19.25 15.37 31.38
C SER A 424 -19.51 16.72 32.06
N LEU A 425 -19.03 17.82 31.48
CA LEU A 425 -19.26 19.18 31.98
C LEU A 425 -20.73 19.62 31.92
N LEU A 426 -21.51 19.04 31.00
CA LEU A 426 -22.95 19.29 30.84
C LEU A 426 -23.82 18.27 31.58
N GLY A 427 -23.24 17.43 32.45
CA GLY A 427 -23.98 16.44 33.23
C GLY A 427 -24.69 15.39 32.38
N GLY A 428 -24.13 15.04 31.22
CA GLY A 428 -24.69 14.04 30.32
C GLY A 428 -25.74 14.56 29.32
N THR A 429 -25.92 15.87 29.21
CA THR A 429 -26.98 16.47 28.36
C THR A 429 -26.47 17.07 27.05
N LEU A 430 -25.24 16.75 26.61
CA LEU A 430 -24.66 17.35 25.39
C LEU A 430 -25.50 17.01 24.15
N MET A 431 -25.87 15.74 23.97
CA MET A 431 -26.64 15.31 22.80
C MET A 431 -28.08 15.81 22.83
N ASP A 432 -28.71 15.90 23.99
CA ASP A 432 -30.04 16.53 24.13
C ASP A 432 -30.04 17.97 23.61
N ARG A 433 -28.99 18.73 23.96
CA ARG A 433 -28.83 20.15 23.58
C ARG A 433 -28.38 20.35 22.15
N THR A 434 -27.81 19.34 21.51
CA THR A 434 -27.25 19.45 20.16
C THR A 434 -28.34 19.28 19.12
N ALA A 435 -28.56 20.31 18.30
CA ALA A 435 -29.53 20.24 17.21
C ALA A 435 -28.90 19.68 15.92
N LEU A 436 -27.63 19.99 15.67
CA LEU A 436 -26.91 19.65 14.44
C LEU A 436 -25.46 19.27 14.71
N ILE A 437 -25.03 18.18 14.08
CA ILE A 437 -23.63 17.78 13.93
C ILE A 437 -23.25 17.84 12.45
N THR A 438 -22.19 18.57 12.14
CA THR A 438 -21.61 18.64 10.79
C THR A 438 -20.10 18.79 10.87
N GLY A 439 -19.42 18.74 9.71
CA GLY A 439 -17.98 18.89 9.63
C GLY A 439 -17.34 18.04 8.55
N SER A 440 -16.06 17.74 8.72
CA SER A 440 -15.25 17.10 7.69
C SER A 440 -14.40 15.94 8.23
N SER A 441 -14.22 14.92 7.40
CA SER A 441 -13.24 13.84 7.57
C SER A 441 -13.27 13.21 8.98
N GLY A 442 -12.10 12.88 9.54
CA GLY A 442 -11.96 12.20 10.82
C GLY A 442 -12.70 12.86 11.99
N GLY A 443 -12.77 14.20 12.04
CA GLY A 443 -13.51 14.89 13.09
C GLY A 443 -15.00 14.52 13.05
N LEU A 444 -15.62 14.51 11.87
CA LEU A 444 -17.02 14.13 11.76
C LEU A 444 -17.24 12.65 12.07
N ILE A 445 -16.29 11.78 11.71
CA ILE A 445 -16.33 10.36 12.10
C ILE A 445 -16.36 10.22 13.63
N GLY A 446 -15.50 10.96 14.35
CA GLY A 446 -15.48 10.96 15.81
C GLY A 446 -16.80 11.44 16.42
N ALA A 447 -17.38 12.51 15.88
CA ALA A 447 -18.67 13.02 16.33
C ALA A 447 -19.85 12.10 16.01
N ALA A 448 -19.86 11.50 14.81
CA ALA A 448 -20.85 10.49 14.43
C ALA A 448 -20.77 9.27 15.33
N TYR A 449 -19.56 8.84 15.71
CA TYR A 449 -19.40 7.73 16.65
C TYR A 449 -19.94 8.06 18.05
N TYR A 450 -19.62 9.24 18.61
CA TYR A 450 -20.19 9.67 19.88
C TYR A 450 -21.72 9.73 19.85
N ARG A 451 -22.28 10.24 18.75
CA ARG A 451 -23.73 10.28 18.51
C ARG A 451 -24.35 8.88 18.49
N GLN A 452 -23.70 7.89 17.88
CA GLN A 452 -24.19 6.50 17.87
C GLN A 452 -24.05 5.83 19.24
N LEU A 453 -23.00 6.13 20.01
CA LEU A 453 -22.89 5.68 21.41
C LEU A 453 -24.06 6.21 22.25
N TYR A 454 -24.46 7.47 22.04
CA TYR A 454 -25.63 8.05 22.69
C TYR A 454 -26.91 7.30 22.30
N LEU A 455 -27.17 7.09 21.01
CA LEU A 455 -28.34 6.34 20.53
C LEU A 455 -28.39 4.91 21.11
N ALA A 456 -27.24 4.22 21.12
CA ALA A 456 -27.14 2.87 21.65
C ALA A 456 -27.45 2.81 23.16
N SER A 457 -27.12 3.87 23.91
CA SER A 457 -27.42 3.96 25.35
C SER A 457 -28.92 4.06 25.65
N GLU A 458 -29.72 4.65 24.75
CA GLU A 458 -31.19 4.70 24.90
C GLU A 458 -31.83 3.31 24.76
N SER A 459 -31.19 2.40 24.04
CA SER A 459 -31.69 1.04 23.78
C SER A 459 -31.37 0.04 24.90
N GLY A 460 -30.91 0.51 26.06
CA GLY A 460 -30.65 -0.32 27.24
C GLY A 460 -29.31 -1.07 27.22
N ALA A 461 -28.43 -0.80 26.25
CA ALA A 461 -27.06 -1.30 26.29
C ALA A 461 -26.23 -0.47 27.30
N PRO A 462 -25.67 -1.07 28.37
CA PRO A 462 -24.81 -0.36 29.30
C PRO A 462 -23.49 -0.02 28.60
N GLN A 463 -23.45 1.12 27.92
CA GLN A 463 -22.28 1.67 27.27
C GLN A 463 -21.91 2.97 28.00
N ASP A 464 -20.81 2.95 28.75
CA ASP A 464 -20.21 4.19 29.24
C ASP A 464 -19.59 4.95 28.06
N ARG A 465 -20.37 5.86 27.48
CA ARG A 465 -19.98 6.73 26.37
C ARG A 465 -18.81 7.67 26.72
N ASN A 466 -18.53 7.88 28.00
CA ASN A 466 -17.43 8.70 28.50
C ASN A 466 -16.21 7.87 28.92
N SER A 467 -16.23 6.55 28.68
CA SER A 467 -15.09 5.69 28.95
C SER A 467 -13.88 6.09 28.09
N LEU A 468 -12.72 6.20 28.75
CA LEU A 468 -11.45 6.45 28.08
C LEU A 468 -11.00 5.26 27.20
N THR A 469 -11.51 4.05 27.43
CA THR A 469 -11.19 2.88 26.59
C THR A 469 -11.67 3.07 25.14
N LEU A 470 -12.71 3.89 24.93
CA LEU A 470 -13.19 4.23 23.61
C LEU A 470 -12.14 5.01 22.79
N LEU A 471 -11.27 5.76 23.46
CA LEU A 471 -10.17 6.49 22.81
C LEU A 471 -9.13 5.52 22.25
N ASP A 472 -8.81 4.46 22.99
CA ASP A 472 -7.89 3.41 22.53
C ASP A 472 -8.47 2.65 21.34
N GLU A 473 -9.78 2.40 21.35
CA GLU A 473 -10.48 1.71 20.26
C GLU A 473 -10.45 2.50 18.95
N VAL A 474 -10.73 3.80 18.99
CA VAL A 474 -10.71 4.66 17.80
C VAL A 474 -9.29 5.03 17.33
N ALA A 475 -8.30 4.95 18.22
CA ALA A 475 -6.89 5.17 17.89
C ALA A 475 -6.25 4.03 17.09
N ASN A 476 -6.90 2.86 17.03
CA ASN A 476 -6.35 1.68 16.36
C ASN A 476 -6.07 1.93 14.88
N ASP A 477 -4.96 1.37 14.40
CA ASP A 477 -4.47 1.61 13.05
C ASP A 477 -5.49 1.22 11.98
N MET A 478 -5.74 2.18 11.09
CA MET A 478 -6.57 2.04 9.90
C MET A 478 -5.76 2.03 8.61
N LEU A 479 -4.54 2.57 8.62
CA LEU A 479 -3.75 2.77 7.42
C LEU A 479 -3.11 1.46 6.97
N ASN A 480 -2.70 0.59 7.89
CA ASN A 480 -2.08 -0.69 7.56
C ASN A 480 -3.03 -1.62 6.77
N PRO A 481 -4.28 -1.90 7.20
CA PRO A 481 -5.20 -2.70 6.40
C PRO A 481 -5.49 -2.11 5.01
N VAL A 482 -5.61 -0.78 4.91
CA VAL A 482 -5.87 -0.08 3.65
C VAL A 482 -4.66 -0.17 2.71
N ALA A 483 -3.45 0.06 3.21
CA ALA A 483 -2.22 -0.04 2.44
C ALA A 483 -1.94 -1.48 1.99
N PHE A 484 -2.25 -2.46 2.85
CA PHE A 484 -2.19 -3.87 2.49
C PHE A 484 -3.17 -4.20 1.34
N SER A 485 -4.44 -3.82 1.48
CA SER A 485 -5.45 -4.00 0.42
C SER A 485 -5.03 -3.33 -0.89
N PHE A 486 -4.50 -2.11 -0.81
CA PHE A 486 -3.99 -1.40 -1.97
C PHE A 486 -2.92 -2.22 -2.71
N VAL A 487 -1.90 -2.68 -1.97
CA VAL A 487 -0.78 -3.42 -2.54
C VAL A 487 -1.20 -4.79 -3.08
N THR A 488 -2.08 -5.53 -2.39
CA THR A 488 -2.41 -6.91 -2.77
C THR A 488 -3.59 -7.04 -3.72
N ASN A 489 -4.45 -6.04 -3.81
CA ASN A 489 -5.68 -6.09 -4.59
C ASN A 489 -5.70 -4.96 -5.63
N ASP A 490 -5.73 -3.70 -5.19
CA ASP A 490 -5.98 -2.56 -6.08
C ASP A 490 -4.90 -2.30 -7.14
N MET A 491 -3.63 -2.60 -6.84
CA MET A 491 -2.51 -2.45 -7.79
C MET A 491 -2.47 -3.54 -8.87
N PHE A 492 -3.29 -4.58 -8.71
CA PHE A 492 -3.46 -5.66 -9.68
C PHE A 492 -4.88 -5.61 -10.27
N ILE A 493 -5.25 -6.68 -10.97
CA ILE A 493 -6.59 -6.82 -11.53
C ILE A 493 -7.57 -7.05 -10.38
N ARG A 494 -8.51 -6.12 -10.14
CA ARG A 494 -9.59 -6.31 -9.16
C ARG A 494 -10.60 -7.30 -9.73
N TYR A 495 -10.55 -8.56 -9.31
CA TYR A 495 -11.47 -9.62 -9.75
C TYR A 495 -12.43 -10.09 -8.66
N ARG A 496 -12.23 -9.64 -7.42
CA ARG A 496 -13.00 -10.06 -6.25
C ARG A 496 -14.19 -9.12 -6.04
N THR A 497 -15.29 -9.66 -5.55
CA THR A 497 -16.48 -8.89 -5.18
C THR A 497 -16.86 -9.12 -3.72
N VAL A 498 -17.58 -8.16 -3.14
CA VAL A 498 -18.18 -8.22 -1.82
C VAL A 498 -19.68 -7.96 -1.94
N LYS A 499 -20.48 -8.74 -1.20
CA LYS A 499 -21.92 -8.55 -1.13
C LYS A 499 -22.26 -7.68 0.09
N VAL A 500 -22.98 -6.58 -0.13
CA VAL A 500 -23.54 -5.74 0.94
C VAL A 500 -25.04 -5.65 0.69
N ASP A 501 -25.82 -6.15 1.63
CA ASP A 501 -27.26 -6.42 1.47
C ASP A 501 -27.55 -7.27 0.24
N GLU A 502 -28.28 -6.73 -0.73
CA GLU A 502 -28.69 -7.39 -1.96
C GLU A 502 -27.73 -7.09 -3.14
N HIS A 503 -26.86 -6.09 -2.99
CA HIS A 503 -25.97 -5.61 -4.04
C HIS A 503 -24.57 -6.24 -3.96
N SER A 504 -23.93 -6.35 -5.12
CA SER A 504 -22.55 -6.85 -5.26
C SER A 504 -21.65 -5.72 -5.72
N TYR A 505 -20.56 -5.48 -4.98
CA TYR A 505 -19.58 -4.44 -5.26
C TYR A 505 -18.21 -5.03 -5.52
N THR A 506 -17.35 -4.32 -6.24
CA THR A 506 -15.95 -4.69 -6.37
C THR A 506 -15.29 -4.61 -4.99
N LEU A 507 -14.48 -5.61 -4.63
CA LEU A 507 -13.69 -5.57 -3.41
C LEU A 507 -12.46 -4.69 -3.67
N ASP A 508 -12.33 -3.62 -2.89
CA ASP A 508 -11.28 -2.61 -3.02
C ASP A 508 -10.76 -2.21 -1.61
N ARG A 509 -9.81 -1.26 -1.57
CA ARG A 509 -9.33 -0.70 -0.30
C ARG A 509 -10.37 0.14 0.46
N ALA A 510 -11.47 0.59 -0.18
CA ALA A 510 -12.56 1.26 0.51
C ALA A 510 -13.30 0.30 1.44
N HIS A 511 -13.55 -0.93 0.99
CA HIS A 511 -14.10 -1.98 1.84
C HIS A 511 -13.21 -2.23 3.07
N ALA A 512 -11.89 -2.30 2.87
CA ALA A 512 -10.94 -2.47 3.98
C ALA A 512 -11.01 -1.30 4.98
N PHE A 513 -11.13 -0.06 4.49
CA PHE A 513 -11.32 1.13 5.32
C PHE A 513 -12.60 1.07 6.14
N GLU A 514 -13.75 0.83 5.51
CA GLU A 514 -15.05 0.83 6.18
C GLU A 514 -15.20 -0.32 7.18
N ARG A 515 -14.71 -1.53 6.82
CA ARG A 515 -14.68 -2.67 7.74
C ARG A 515 -13.82 -2.37 8.97
N ARG A 516 -12.65 -1.76 8.79
CA ARG A 516 -11.76 -1.39 9.90
C ARG A 516 -12.36 -0.27 10.75
N LEU A 517 -13.01 0.71 10.13
CA LEU A 517 -13.73 1.77 10.83
C LEU A 517 -14.82 1.19 11.74
N ASN A 518 -15.62 0.26 11.24
CA ASN A 518 -16.65 -0.43 12.03
C ASN A 518 -16.04 -1.23 13.18
N GLN A 519 -14.93 -1.94 12.97
CA GLN A 519 -14.25 -2.65 14.06
C GLN A 519 -13.78 -1.69 15.17
N ASN A 520 -13.24 -0.53 14.80
CA ASN A 520 -12.77 0.48 15.73
C ASN A 520 -13.92 1.27 16.42
N THR A 521 -15.16 1.06 15.98
CA THR A 521 -16.36 1.75 16.48
C THR A 521 -17.44 0.77 16.95
N ARG A 522 -17.04 -0.46 17.34
CA ARG A 522 -17.92 -1.52 17.86
C ARG A 522 -19.07 -1.90 16.91
N GLY A 523 -18.94 -1.63 15.62
CA GLY A 523 -19.98 -1.83 14.61
C GLY A 523 -21.12 -0.81 14.67
N LEU A 524 -21.06 0.20 15.55
CA LEU A 524 -22.14 1.17 15.72
C LEU A 524 -22.32 2.12 14.53
N LEU A 525 -21.32 2.23 13.65
CA LEU A 525 -21.42 2.98 12.40
C LEU A 525 -21.99 2.15 11.25
N ASP A 526 -22.20 0.83 11.41
CA ASP A 526 -22.68 -0.07 10.36
C ASP A 526 -24.21 -0.02 10.19
N VAL A 527 -24.75 1.18 10.00
CA VAL A 527 -26.17 1.49 9.85
C VAL A 527 -26.46 2.15 8.50
N ARG A 528 -27.72 2.12 8.05
CA ARG A 528 -28.18 2.87 6.87
C ARG A 528 -28.61 4.27 7.29
N LEU A 529 -28.61 5.24 6.37
CA LEU A 529 -29.12 6.58 6.66
C LEU A 529 -30.61 6.53 7.04
N GLY A 530 -31.40 5.73 6.33
CA GLY A 530 -32.84 5.55 6.60
C GLY A 530 -33.14 5.05 8.02
N ASP A 531 -32.26 4.19 8.59
CA ASP A 531 -32.41 3.66 9.95
C ASP A 531 -32.37 4.78 11.02
N LEU A 532 -31.69 5.89 10.72
CA LEU A 532 -31.50 7.02 11.63
C LEU A 532 -32.59 8.10 11.50
N ALA A 533 -33.35 8.09 10.40
CA ALA A 533 -34.33 9.14 10.07
C ALA A 533 -35.41 9.29 11.16
N GLY A 534 -35.89 8.18 11.73
CA GLY A 534 -36.88 8.21 12.81
C GLY A 534 -36.35 8.89 14.08
N ALA A 535 -35.16 8.49 14.52
CA ALA A 535 -34.53 9.05 15.71
C ALA A 535 -34.14 10.53 15.55
N GLU A 536 -33.73 10.95 14.34
CA GLU A 536 -33.51 12.36 14.01
C GLU A 536 -34.82 13.17 14.03
N ARG A 537 -35.88 12.67 13.40
CA ARG A 537 -37.19 13.37 13.31
C ARG A 537 -37.84 13.56 14.68
N GLU A 538 -37.65 12.61 15.58
CA GLU A 538 -38.14 12.65 16.96
C GLU A 538 -37.20 13.44 17.90
N ALA A 539 -36.14 14.05 17.38
CA ALA A 539 -35.10 14.73 18.14
C ALA A 539 -34.57 13.88 19.32
N ARG A 540 -34.44 12.55 19.13
CA ARG A 540 -33.77 11.65 20.08
C ARG A 540 -32.25 11.73 19.95
N ILE A 541 -31.80 12.01 18.73
CA ILE A 541 -30.39 12.30 18.43
C ILE A 541 -30.29 13.55 17.57
N PRO A 542 -29.15 14.25 17.62
CA PRO A 542 -28.92 15.41 16.76
C PRO A 542 -29.00 15.05 15.28
N LEU A 543 -29.33 16.02 14.43
CA LEU A 543 -29.20 15.87 12.97
C LEU A 543 -27.72 15.63 12.61
N LEU A 544 -27.45 14.74 11.65
CA LEU A 544 -26.11 14.55 11.10
C LEU A 544 -26.10 14.94 9.63
N VAL A 545 -25.34 15.98 9.28
CA VAL A 545 -25.25 16.47 7.90
C VAL A 545 -23.82 16.45 7.41
N MET A 546 -23.59 15.70 6.33
CA MET A 546 -22.31 15.61 5.63
C MET A 546 -22.37 16.45 4.35
N SER A 547 -21.23 16.97 3.91
CA SER A 547 -21.14 17.78 2.70
C SER A 547 -19.88 17.50 1.87
N PRO A 548 -19.64 16.25 1.43
CA PRO A 548 -18.53 15.95 0.53
C PRO A 548 -18.63 16.78 -0.76
N THR A 549 -17.49 17.01 -1.39
CA THR A 549 -17.38 17.83 -2.60
C THR A 549 -17.32 16.94 -3.85
N SER A 550 -18.15 17.26 -4.84
CA SER A 550 -18.11 16.66 -6.17
C SER A 550 -16.83 17.08 -6.90
N ILE A 551 -16.11 16.12 -7.45
CA ILE A 551 -14.88 16.38 -8.24
C ILE A 551 -15.23 16.90 -9.64
N ASN A 552 -16.44 16.61 -10.12
CA ASN A 552 -16.90 16.99 -11.46
C ASN A 552 -16.98 18.52 -11.62
N ASP A 553 -17.40 19.24 -10.58
CA ASP A 553 -17.66 20.68 -10.66
C ASP A 553 -17.48 21.45 -9.34
N GLY A 554 -17.06 20.80 -8.25
CA GLY A 554 -16.85 21.45 -6.95
C GLY A 554 -18.12 21.67 -6.11
N ARG A 555 -19.29 21.20 -6.54
CA ARG A 555 -20.54 21.33 -5.75
C ARG A 555 -20.50 20.51 -4.46
N ARG A 556 -21.17 21.01 -3.43
CA ARG A 556 -21.36 20.27 -2.17
C ARG A 556 -22.52 19.30 -2.30
N LEU A 557 -22.32 18.05 -1.93
CA LEU A 557 -23.39 17.07 -1.85
C LEU A 557 -23.91 17.01 -0.42
N VAL A 558 -25.09 17.58 -0.16
CA VAL A 558 -25.71 17.62 1.18
C VAL A 558 -26.34 16.26 1.45
N ILE A 559 -25.73 15.50 2.35
CA ILE A 559 -26.17 14.16 2.75
C ILE A 559 -26.67 14.21 4.19
N GLY A 560 -27.95 13.85 4.37
CA GLY A 560 -28.58 13.66 5.67
C GLY A 560 -29.56 12.48 5.64
N ALA A 561 -30.01 12.03 6.81
CA ALA A 561 -31.06 11.00 6.90
C ALA A 561 -32.46 11.58 6.63
N LEU A 562 -32.64 12.88 6.88
CA LEU A 562 -33.86 13.62 6.54
C LEU A 562 -33.64 14.46 5.27
N PRO A 563 -34.68 14.68 4.45
CA PRO A 563 -34.63 15.58 3.30
C PRO A 563 -34.22 17.01 3.68
N MET A 564 -33.35 17.64 2.89
CA MET A 564 -32.76 18.95 3.22
C MET A 564 -32.78 19.96 2.06
N ALA A 565 -33.79 19.97 1.20
CA ALA A 565 -33.77 20.88 0.05
C ALA A 565 -33.81 22.36 0.43
N PHE A 566 -34.28 22.69 1.64
CA PHE A 566 -34.17 24.05 2.17
C PHE A 566 -32.72 24.54 2.34
N LEU A 567 -31.73 23.64 2.43
CA LEU A 567 -30.31 23.98 2.47
C LEU A 567 -29.67 24.16 1.07
N THR A 568 -30.36 23.72 0.02
CA THR A 568 -29.84 23.75 -1.37
C THR A 568 -30.62 24.70 -2.27
N ARG A 569 -31.69 25.32 -1.76
CA ARG A 569 -32.51 26.28 -2.49
C ARG A 569 -31.72 27.54 -2.83
N ILE A 570 -31.84 28.00 -4.07
CA ILE A 570 -31.19 29.23 -4.57
C ILE A 570 -32.16 30.37 -4.84
N THR A 571 -33.47 30.11 -4.78
CA THR A 571 -34.49 31.13 -5.09
C THR A 571 -34.45 32.23 -4.02
N PRO A 572 -34.12 33.48 -4.39
CA PRO A 572 -33.93 34.59 -3.45
C PRO A 572 -35.20 34.87 -2.63
N GLU A 573 -35.01 35.26 -1.36
CA GLU A 573 -36.07 35.80 -0.49
C GLU A 573 -35.79 37.27 -0.19
N ALA A 574 -36.84 38.09 -0.20
CA ALA A 574 -36.72 39.51 0.12
C ALA A 574 -36.10 39.68 1.53
N PRO A 575 -35.14 40.62 1.72
CA PRO A 575 -34.74 41.69 0.82
C PRO A 575 -33.55 41.36 -0.11
N VAL A 576 -33.06 40.11 -0.12
CA VAL A 576 -31.85 39.72 -0.87
C VAL A 576 -32.26 39.27 -2.27
N PHE A 577 -31.99 40.10 -3.27
CA PHE A 577 -32.17 39.77 -4.68
C PHE A 577 -30.83 39.37 -5.29
N ASN A 578 -30.51 38.09 -5.27
CA ASN A 578 -29.34 37.54 -5.96
C ASN A 578 -29.76 36.29 -6.74
N ASN A 579 -29.33 36.19 -7.99
CA ASN A 579 -29.48 34.96 -8.76
C ASN A 579 -28.34 34.02 -8.36
N GLY A 580 -28.59 33.20 -7.33
CA GLY A 580 -27.63 32.21 -6.86
C GLY A 580 -27.42 31.11 -7.89
N GLU A 581 -26.18 30.63 -8.02
CA GLU A 581 -25.92 29.36 -8.70
C GLU A 581 -26.17 28.21 -7.72
N ALA A 582 -26.61 27.06 -8.23
CA ALA A 582 -26.76 25.86 -7.41
C ALA A 582 -25.38 25.31 -6.99
N GLU A 583 -24.90 25.77 -5.83
CA GLU A 583 -23.61 25.38 -5.24
C GLU A 583 -23.68 24.08 -4.41
N ALA A 584 -24.89 23.54 -4.22
CA ALA A 584 -25.15 22.34 -3.45
C ALA A 584 -26.23 21.47 -4.08
N ILE A 585 -26.13 20.17 -3.85
CA ILE A 585 -27.05 19.14 -4.36
C ILE A 585 -27.58 18.37 -3.16
N GLU A 586 -28.90 18.19 -3.08
CA GLU A 586 -29.52 17.41 -2.02
C GLU A 586 -29.47 15.93 -2.41
N PHE A 587 -28.82 15.11 -1.56
CA PHE A 587 -28.49 13.73 -1.89
C PHE A 587 -29.71 12.81 -1.92
N GLN A 588 -30.64 12.93 -0.97
CA GLN A 588 -31.77 12.00 -0.83
C GLN A 588 -32.66 12.01 -2.08
N ARG A 589 -32.89 13.20 -2.66
CA ARG A 589 -33.69 13.38 -3.87
C ARG A 589 -32.91 13.06 -5.13
N MET A 590 -31.65 13.51 -5.22
CA MET A 590 -30.82 13.23 -6.41
C MET A 590 -30.68 11.73 -6.65
N PHE A 591 -30.54 10.94 -5.58
CA PHE A 591 -30.32 9.50 -5.65
C PHE A 591 -31.50 8.65 -5.13
N ALA A 592 -32.72 9.22 -5.14
CA ALA A 592 -33.90 8.54 -4.59
C ALA A 592 -34.16 7.17 -5.26
N GLU A 593 -34.07 7.13 -6.59
CA GLU A 593 -34.28 5.92 -7.39
C GLU A 593 -33.13 4.89 -7.25
N GLN A 594 -31.96 5.31 -6.75
CA GLN A 594 -30.80 4.45 -6.50
C GLN A 594 -30.70 4.03 -5.01
N GLY A 595 -31.74 4.28 -4.21
CA GLY A 595 -31.81 3.87 -2.81
C GLY A 595 -30.97 4.75 -1.87
N ALA A 596 -31.09 6.08 -1.98
CA ALA A 596 -30.36 7.04 -1.13
C ALA A 596 -30.51 6.79 0.39
N ASP A 597 -31.67 6.29 0.83
CA ASP A 597 -31.94 5.90 2.22
C ASP A 597 -31.11 4.69 2.67
N ARG A 598 -30.76 3.81 1.73
CA ARG A 598 -29.94 2.61 1.96
C ARG A 598 -28.44 2.90 1.95
N LEU A 599 -28.00 4.14 1.75
CA LEU A 599 -26.58 4.48 1.87
C LEU A 599 -26.06 4.11 3.26
N LYS A 600 -24.94 3.37 3.34
CA LYS A 600 -24.26 3.12 4.61
C LYS A 600 -23.71 4.42 5.20
N LEU A 601 -23.86 4.60 6.51
CA LEU A 601 -23.26 5.73 7.21
C LEU A 601 -21.73 5.73 7.05
N THR A 602 -21.07 4.57 7.04
CA THR A 602 -19.63 4.46 6.76
C THR A 602 -19.27 4.94 5.35
N SER A 603 -20.08 4.63 4.33
CA SER A 603 -19.89 5.15 2.96
C SER A 603 -20.02 6.66 2.92
N ALA A 604 -21.04 7.22 3.58
CA ALA A 604 -21.26 8.67 3.66
C ALA A 604 -20.09 9.39 4.36
N LEU A 605 -19.63 8.83 5.48
CA LEU A 605 -18.47 9.34 6.23
C LEU A 605 -17.16 9.21 5.44
N ARG A 606 -16.97 8.11 4.69
CA ARG A 606 -15.81 7.91 3.81
C ARG A 606 -15.80 8.93 2.69
N MET A 607 -16.93 9.17 2.02
CA MET A 607 -17.04 10.23 1.00
C MET A 607 -16.60 11.58 1.58
N ASN A 608 -17.04 11.89 2.80
CA ASN A 608 -16.65 13.10 3.52
C ASN A 608 -15.21 13.09 4.08
N ALA A 609 -14.47 12.00 3.89
CA ALA A 609 -13.10 11.77 4.36
C ALA A 609 -12.14 11.31 3.24
N THR A 610 -12.46 11.61 1.98
CA THR A 610 -11.72 11.07 0.83
C THR A 610 -10.35 11.74 0.64
N PHE A 611 -9.28 10.95 0.71
CA PHE A 611 -7.93 11.28 0.25
C PHE A 611 -7.51 10.27 -0.83
N PRO A 612 -7.53 10.60 -2.13
CA PRO A 612 -7.43 9.63 -3.23
C PRO A 612 -6.27 8.62 -3.12
N TYR A 613 -5.13 9.04 -2.55
CA TYR A 613 -3.96 8.17 -2.34
C TYR A 613 -4.12 7.14 -1.22
N ILE A 614 -5.07 7.33 -0.30
CA ILE A 614 -5.34 6.46 0.85
C ILE A 614 -6.72 5.83 0.71
N THR A 615 -7.78 6.64 0.70
CA THR A 615 -9.16 6.20 0.46
C THR A 615 -9.54 6.56 -0.97
N PRO A 616 -10.04 5.60 -1.77
CA PRO A 616 -10.33 5.86 -3.17
C PRO A 616 -11.50 6.83 -3.33
N ILE A 617 -11.54 7.51 -4.48
CA ILE A 617 -12.62 8.41 -4.89
C ILE A 617 -13.88 7.59 -5.10
N VAL A 618 -15.02 8.07 -4.61
CA VAL A 618 -16.31 7.39 -4.82
C VAL A 618 -16.92 7.82 -6.14
N THR A 619 -17.29 6.83 -6.96
CA THR A 619 -18.16 7.01 -8.12
C THR A 619 -19.60 6.83 -7.67
N LEU A 620 -20.47 7.82 -7.88
CA LEU A 620 -21.89 7.72 -7.54
C LEU A 620 -22.68 7.21 -8.76
N PRO A 621 -23.88 6.61 -8.58
CA PRO A 621 -24.66 6.08 -9.69
C PRO A 621 -25.37 7.21 -10.46
N SER A 622 -24.60 8.09 -11.09
CA SER A 622 -25.07 9.23 -11.89
C SER A 622 -24.47 9.24 -13.30
N ARG A 623 -25.02 10.10 -14.17
CA ARG A 623 -24.49 10.35 -15.51
C ARG A 623 -24.33 11.86 -15.76
N PRO A 624 -23.09 12.36 -16.00
CA PRO A 624 -21.82 11.67 -15.77
C PRO A 624 -21.66 11.17 -14.33
N ALA A 625 -20.80 10.17 -14.16
CA ALA A 625 -20.54 9.48 -12.90
C ALA A 625 -19.65 10.28 -11.94
#